data_AF-A0A0B1THT0-F1
#
_entry.id   AF-A0A0B1THT0-F1
#
_cell.length_a   1.000
_cell.length_b   1.000
_cell.length_c   1.000
_cell.angle_alpha   90.00
_cell.angle_beta   90.00
_cell.angle_gamma   90.00
#
_symmetry.space_group_name_H-M   'P 1'
#
loop_
_entity.id
_entity.type
_entity.pdbx_description
1 polymer ?
#
loop_
_entity_poly.entity_id
_entity_poly.type
_entity_poly.pdbx_seq_one_letter_code
_entity_poly.pdbx_strand_id
1 'polypeptide(L)'
;MHGPYVVLSPIAKSHPFEERRAHVGPDEDPLKIGRAVARLKAAKDNAIFDCKVLSRNHAVLSYRNGGFFLRDTKSSNGTFVNNERLAVTGEESEARQIFTGDIIQFGVEIVENSNKGIFKKIIAKLFSREEARQQKLESLEKMLEATEHASEAAWKALVNEDRLLSR
;
A
#
# COMPACT_ATOMS: atom_id res chain seq x y z
N MET A 1 -1.26 20.84 -4.69
CA MET A 1 -0.16 19.90 -4.37
C MET A 1 -0.79 18.70 -3.69
N HIS A 2 -0.81 17.52 -4.31
CA HIS A 2 -1.42 16.33 -3.70
C HIS A 2 -0.31 15.47 -3.11
N GLY A 3 -0.26 15.38 -1.77
CA GLY A 3 0.67 14.52 -1.05
C GLY A 3 0.42 13.04 -1.33
N PRO A 4 1.32 12.15 -0.90
CA PRO A 4 1.20 10.71 -1.12
C PRO A 4 -0.12 10.20 -0.52
N TYR A 5 -0.75 9.28 -1.23
CA TYR A 5 -2.01 8.68 -0.81
C TYR A 5 -2.04 7.21 -1.18
N VAL A 6 -2.86 6.47 -0.45
CA VAL A 6 -3.15 5.07 -0.72
C VAL A 6 -4.62 4.88 -1.06
N VAL A 7 -4.90 3.84 -1.83
CA VAL A 7 -6.24 3.32 -2.07
C VAL A 7 -6.36 1.97 -1.39
N LEU A 8 -7.36 1.82 -0.52
CA LEU A 8 -7.72 0.56 0.12
C LEU A 8 -9.00 0.06 -0.54
N SER A 9 -8.88 -0.95 -1.41
CA SER A 9 -10.00 -1.54 -2.12
C SER A 9 -10.48 -2.82 -1.41
N PRO A 10 -11.75 -2.92 -0.99
CA PRO A 10 -12.27 -4.09 -0.28
C PRO A 10 -12.17 -5.36 -1.14
N ILE A 11 -11.89 -6.51 -0.52
CA ILE A 11 -11.99 -7.82 -1.18
C ILE A 11 -13.18 -8.64 -0.66
N ALA A 12 -13.64 -9.64 -1.42
CA ALA A 12 -14.89 -10.38 -1.16
C ALA A 12 -15.02 -10.99 0.26
N LYS A 13 -13.91 -11.31 0.94
CA LYS A 13 -13.90 -11.90 2.29
C LYS A 13 -13.89 -10.85 3.42
N SER A 14 -13.82 -9.56 3.09
CA SER A 14 -13.80 -8.48 4.07
C SER A 14 -15.19 -8.23 4.67
N HIS A 15 -15.24 -7.69 5.88
CA HIS A 15 -16.35 -6.88 6.33
C HIS A 15 -16.59 -5.75 5.30
N PRO A 16 -17.84 -5.50 4.86
CA PRO A 16 -18.10 -4.54 3.80
C PRO A 16 -17.63 -3.12 4.16
N PHE A 17 -16.95 -2.46 3.23
CA PHE A 17 -16.65 -1.04 3.29
C PHE A 17 -16.48 -0.51 1.86
N GLU A 18 -16.71 0.78 1.65
CA GLU A 18 -16.42 1.43 0.37
C GLU A 18 -14.92 1.68 0.21
N GLU A 19 -14.42 1.68 -1.03
CA GLU A 19 -13.02 2.05 -1.32
C GLU A 19 -12.60 3.33 -0.58
N ARG A 20 -11.44 3.28 0.06
CA ARG A 20 -10.87 4.41 0.80
C ARG A 20 -9.69 5.00 0.04
N ARG A 21 -9.64 6.33 -0.05
CA ARG A 21 -8.55 7.10 -0.66
C ARG A 21 -8.03 8.10 0.34
N ALA A 22 -6.96 7.75 1.05
CA ALA A 22 -6.50 8.53 2.19
C ALA A 22 -5.06 9.01 1.98
N HIS A 23 -4.83 10.28 2.32
CA HIS A 23 -3.48 10.84 2.36
C HIS A 23 -2.67 10.17 3.47
N VAL A 24 -1.39 9.96 3.21
CA VAL A 24 -0.44 9.36 4.14
C VAL A 24 0.65 10.39 4.44
N GLY A 25 0.77 10.79 5.70
CA GLY A 25 1.84 11.68 6.15
C GLY A 25 3.12 10.93 6.53
N PRO A 26 4.14 11.65 7.03
CA PRO A 26 5.38 11.06 7.52
C PRO A 26 5.17 10.33 8.85
N ASP A 27 6.24 9.85 9.47
CA ASP A 27 6.15 9.09 10.74
C ASP A 27 5.63 9.95 11.91
N GLU A 28 5.82 11.27 11.87
CA GLU A 28 5.37 12.22 12.89
C GLU A 28 3.86 12.50 12.81
N ASP A 29 3.26 12.36 11.63
CA ASP A 29 1.82 12.54 11.39
C ASP A 29 1.29 11.45 10.45
N PRO A 30 1.26 10.18 10.91
CA PRO A 30 0.92 9.07 10.06
C PRO A 30 -0.60 8.96 9.88
N LEU A 31 -1.02 8.36 8.77
CA LEU A 31 -2.43 7.99 8.57
C LEU A 31 -2.86 6.94 9.59
N LYS A 32 -3.82 7.29 10.42
CA LYS A 32 -4.42 6.39 11.39
C LYS A 32 -5.36 5.37 10.75
N ILE A 33 -5.19 4.11 11.12
CA ILE A 33 -6.13 3.02 10.82
C ILE A 33 -6.80 2.56 12.12
N GLY A 34 -8.12 2.43 12.10
CA GLY A 34 -8.83 1.88 13.25
C GLY A 34 -10.33 1.95 13.18
N ARG A 35 -10.94 1.62 14.31
CA ARG A 35 -12.40 1.59 14.47
C ARG A 35 -12.97 2.99 14.65
N ALA A 36 -14.13 3.22 14.02
CA ALA A 36 -14.92 4.43 14.19
C ALA A 36 -15.30 4.67 15.67
N VAL A 37 -15.30 5.94 16.05
CA VAL A 37 -15.73 6.43 17.38
C VAL A 37 -16.65 7.63 17.19
N ALA A 38 -17.26 8.13 18.27
CA ALA A 38 -18.15 9.29 18.20
C ALA A 38 -17.52 10.50 17.49
N ARG A 39 -16.22 10.75 17.75
CA ARG A 39 -15.48 11.91 17.26
C ARG A 39 -14.83 11.72 15.88
N LEU A 40 -14.71 10.47 15.41
CA LEU A 40 -14.03 10.14 14.16
C LEU A 40 -14.76 8.98 13.48
N LYS A 41 -15.50 9.31 12.42
CA LYS A 41 -16.34 8.39 11.68
C LYS A 41 -15.63 7.86 10.43
N ALA A 42 -16.10 6.73 9.95
CA ALA A 42 -15.66 6.17 8.68
C ALA A 42 -16.04 7.10 7.52
N ALA A 43 -15.10 7.39 6.63
CA ALA A 43 -15.32 8.25 5.47
C ALA A 43 -14.47 7.77 4.29
N LYS A 44 -14.78 8.22 3.06
CA LYS A 44 -14.07 7.82 1.83
C LYS A 44 -12.61 8.26 1.80
N ASP A 45 -12.26 9.28 2.58
CA ASP A 45 -10.96 9.94 2.61
C ASP A 45 -10.09 9.55 3.82
N ASN A 46 -10.52 8.58 4.62
CA ASN A 46 -9.77 8.09 5.77
C ASN A 46 -9.72 6.55 5.84
N ALA A 47 -8.90 6.02 6.77
CA ALA A 47 -8.79 4.58 7.03
C ALA A 47 -9.50 4.18 8.34
N ILE A 48 -10.67 4.78 8.58
CA ILE A 48 -11.51 4.49 9.74
C ILE A 48 -12.68 3.63 9.31
N PHE A 49 -12.96 2.58 10.08
CA PHE A 49 -13.94 1.55 9.73
C PHE A 49 -14.95 1.36 10.86
N ASP A 50 -16.22 1.22 10.52
CA ASP A 50 -17.24 0.79 11.48
C ASP A 50 -17.20 -0.74 11.64
N CYS A 51 -16.15 -1.23 12.29
CA CYS A 51 -15.89 -2.66 12.39
C CYS A 51 -15.48 -3.04 13.82
N LYS A 52 -16.28 -3.87 14.49
CA LYS A 52 -16.10 -4.22 15.90
C LYS A 52 -14.77 -4.92 16.20
N VAL A 53 -14.25 -5.71 15.26
CA VAL A 53 -13.00 -6.47 15.47
C VAL A 53 -11.74 -5.60 15.41
N LEU A 54 -11.86 -4.33 15.01
CA LEU A 54 -10.73 -3.40 15.03
C LEU A 54 -10.61 -2.70 16.39
N SER A 55 -9.37 -2.57 16.88
CA SER A 55 -9.00 -1.54 17.85
C SER A 55 -9.28 -0.13 17.33
N ARG A 56 -9.49 0.84 18.24
CA ARG A 56 -9.64 2.27 17.90
C ARG A 56 -8.36 2.86 17.30
N ASN A 57 -7.21 2.43 17.81
CA ASN A 57 -5.88 2.69 17.27
C ASN A 57 -5.34 1.32 16.90
N HIS A 58 -5.54 0.89 15.65
CA HIS A 58 -5.22 -0.48 15.24
C HIS A 58 -3.85 -0.56 14.60
N ALA A 59 -3.62 0.32 13.63
CA ALA A 59 -2.39 0.43 12.90
C ALA A 59 -2.20 1.87 12.43
N VAL A 60 -1.02 2.16 11.90
CA VAL A 60 -0.72 3.42 11.23
C VAL A 60 0.01 3.16 9.92
N LEU A 61 -0.25 4.01 8.94
CA LEU A 61 0.47 4.08 7.69
C LEU A 61 1.30 5.36 7.66
N SER A 62 2.57 5.26 7.33
CA SER A 62 3.45 6.41 7.11
C SER A 62 4.14 6.32 5.76
N TYR A 63 4.60 7.48 5.29
CA TYR A 63 5.35 7.60 4.05
C TYR A 63 6.71 8.24 4.33
N ARG A 64 7.79 7.53 3.99
CA ARG A 64 9.16 8.03 4.12
C ARG A 64 10.04 7.46 3.02
N ASN A 65 11.03 8.22 2.57
CA ASN A 65 12.03 7.77 1.60
C ASN A 65 11.44 7.11 0.34
N GLY A 66 10.31 7.63 -0.17
CA GLY A 66 9.65 7.06 -1.35
C GLY A 66 8.77 5.84 -1.10
N GLY A 67 8.71 5.31 0.13
CA GLY A 67 8.02 4.07 0.48
C GLY A 67 6.89 4.26 1.49
N PHE A 68 5.90 3.37 1.41
CA PHE A 68 4.81 3.27 2.39
C PHE A 68 5.16 2.20 3.43
N PHE A 69 4.87 2.50 4.69
CA PHE A 69 5.16 1.61 5.82
C PHE A 69 3.93 1.43 6.68
N LEU A 70 3.58 0.18 6.97
CA LEU A 70 2.50 -0.20 7.87
C LEU A 70 3.08 -0.65 9.21
N ARG A 71 2.47 -0.18 10.29
CA ARG A 71 2.83 -0.59 11.65
C ARG A 71 1.58 -0.92 12.45
N ASP A 72 1.57 -2.09 13.10
CA ASP A 72 0.56 -2.46 14.09
C ASP A 72 0.83 -1.72 15.39
N THR A 73 -0.19 -1.07 15.97
CA THR A 73 -0.04 -0.28 17.20
C THR A 73 -0.60 -1.00 18.43
N LYS A 74 -0.17 -2.25 18.66
CA LYS A 74 -0.66 -3.10 19.76
C LYS A 74 -2.14 -3.46 19.62
N SER A 75 -2.54 -3.82 18.41
CA SER A 75 -3.93 -4.19 18.12
C SER A 75 -4.30 -5.51 18.82
N SER A 76 -5.56 -5.64 19.25
CA SER A 76 -6.02 -6.83 19.98
C SER A 76 -6.12 -8.06 19.08
N ASN A 77 -6.48 -7.85 17.81
CA ASN A 77 -6.76 -8.93 16.85
C ASN A 77 -5.71 -9.03 15.72
N GLY A 78 -4.65 -8.22 15.78
CA GLY A 78 -3.54 -8.26 14.83
C GLY A 78 -3.78 -7.57 13.49
N THR A 79 -2.67 -7.07 12.93
CA THR A 79 -2.54 -6.62 11.55
C THR A 79 -1.72 -7.61 10.74
N PHE A 80 -2.10 -7.83 9.48
CA PHE A 80 -1.44 -8.77 8.58
C PHE A 80 -1.20 -8.16 7.21
N VAL A 81 -0.10 -8.52 6.58
CA VAL A 81 0.24 -8.21 5.19
C VAL A 81 0.49 -9.52 4.48
N ASN A 82 -0.23 -9.80 3.39
CA ASN A 82 -0.12 -11.05 2.62
C ASN A 82 -0.24 -12.31 3.48
N ASN A 83 -1.18 -12.30 4.44
CA ASN A 83 -1.42 -13.34 5.46
C ASN A 83 -0.31 -13.52 6.51
N GLU A 84 0.77 -12.74 6.46
CA GLU A 84 1.80 -12.71 7.49
C GLU A 84 1.43 -11.68 8.56
N ARG A 85 1.48 -12.08 9.83
CA ARG A 85 1.15 -11.19 10.96
C ARG A 85 2.33 -10.30 11.31
N LEU A 86 2.10 -9.01 11.54
CA LEU A 86 3.19 -8.04 11.78
C LEU A 86 3.80 -8.11 13.18
N ALA A 87 3.02 -8.48 14.21
CA ALA A 87 3.49 -8.54 15.58
C ALA A 87 2.79 -9.66 16.37
N VAL A 88 3.36 -10.01 17.52
CA VAL A 88 2.71 -10.83 18.54
C VAL A 88 1.58 -10.02 19.21
N THR A 89 0.59 -10.69 19.80
CA THR A 89 -0.60 -10.02 20.32
C THR A 89 -0.23 -9.15 21.51
N GLY A 90 -0.67 -7.88 21.50
CA GLY A 90 -0.37 -6.93 22.57
C GLY A 90 0.98 -6.22 22.41
N GLU A 91 1.75 -6.55 21.38
CA GLU A 91 3.02 -5.89 21.04
C GLU A 91 2.86 -4.97 19.83
N GLU A 92 3.72 -3.97 19.77
CA GLU A 92 3.80 -3.06 18.63
C GLU A 92 4.70 -3.70 17.59
N SER A 93 4.34 -3.61 16.31
CA SER A 93 5.22 -4.12 15.26
C SER A 93 6.31 -3.14 14.93
N GLU A 94 7.39 -3.64 14.33
CA GLU A 94 8.25 -2.81 13.50
C GLU A 94 7.46 -2.29 12.28
N ALA A 95 7.95 -1.20 11.68
CA ALA A 95 7.38 -0.63 10.48
C ALA A 95 7.70 -1.51 9.26
N ARG A 96 6.70 -2.18 8.69
CA ARG A 96 6.84 -3.04 7.51
C ARG A 96 6.58 -2.26 6.24
N GLN A 97 7.53 -2.25 5.31
CA GLN A 97 7.29 -1.70 3.99
C GLN A 97 6.23 -2.51 3.25
N ILE A 98 5.31 -1.81 2.59
CA ILE A 98 4.21 -2.38 1.82
C ILE A 98 4.21 -1.80 0.40
N PHE A 99 3.63 -2.54 -0.53
CA PHE A 99 3.68 -2.25 -1.96
C PHE A 99 2.29 -2.36 -2.60
N THR A 100 2.13 -1.69 -3.73
CA THR A 100 0.94 -1.80 -4.56
C THR A 100 0.67 -3.24 -4.93
N GLY A 101 -0.54 -3.71 -4.65
CA GLY A 101 -0.96 -5.09 -4.86
C GLY A 101 -1.03 -5.92 -3.57
N ASP A 102 -0.37 -5.49 -2.49
CA ASP A 102 -0.40 -6.19 -1.20
C ASP A 102 -1.82 -6.31 -0.65
N ILE A 103 -2.08 -7.43 0.02
CA ILE A 103 -3.33 -7.66 0.75
C ILE A 103 -3.09 -7.33 2.22
N ILE A 104 -3.77 -6.31 2.71
CA ILE A 104 -3.70 -5.88 4.10
C ILE A 104 -4.96 -6.34 4.82
N GLN A 105 -4.79 -6.93 6.00
CA GLN A 105 -5.89 -7.37 6.85
C GLN A 105 -5.77 -6.76 8.24
N PHE A 106 -6.89 -6.29 8.78
CA PHE A 106 -7.03 -5.81 10.15
C PHE A 106 -8.03 -6.66 10.92
N GLY A 107 -7.55 -7.24 12.02
CA GLY A 107 -8.30 -8.16 12.87
C GLY A 107 -8.51 -9.55 12.26
N VAL A 108 -9.25 -10.36 13.03
CA VAL A 108 -9.67 -11.71 12.67
C VAL A 108 -11.19 -11.82 12.75
N GLU A 109 -11.73 -12.89 12.17
CA GLU A 109 -13.15 -13.18 12.31
C GLU A 109 -13.46 -13.65 13.73
N ILE A 110 -14.48 -13.07 14.37
CA ILE A 110 -14.91 -13.42 15.73
C ILE A 110 -16.33 -13.95 15.66
N VAL A 111 -16.53 -15.17 16.18
CA VAL A 111 -17.85 -15.79 16.33
C VAL A 111 -18.39 -15.47 17.71
N GLU A 112 -19.58 -14.86 17.78
CA GLU A 112 -20.23 -14.52 19.05
C GLU A 112 -21.17 -15.65 19.50
N ASN A 113 -20.84 -16.27 20.63
CA ASN A 113 -21.56 -17.44 21.15
C ASN A 113 -23.02 -17.17 21.52
N SER A 114 -23.36 -15.93 21.91
CA SER A 114 -24.70 -15.56 22.39
C SER A 114 -25.70 -15.28 21.28
N ASN A 115 -25.26 -14.69 20.16
CA ASN A 115 -26.14 -14.22 19.08
C ASN A 115 -25.94 -14.92 17.73
N LYS A 116 -25.07 -15.94 17.64
CA LYS A 116 -24.67 -16.59 16.37
C LYS A 116 -24.19 -15.60 15.29
N GLY A 117 -23.74 -14.42 15.70
CA GLY A 117 -23.22 -13.39 14.81
C GLY A 117 -21.75 -13.62 14.49
N ILE A 118 -21.35 -13.34 13.26
CA ILE A 118 -19.94 -13.37 12.83
C ILE A 118 -19.47 -11.93 12.59
N PHE A 119 -18.53 -11.46 13.40
CA PHE A 119 -17.86 -10.20 13.17
C PHE A 119 -16.66 -10.43 12.25
N LYS A 120 -16.80 -10.00 11.00
CA LYS A 120 -15.77 -10.15 9.97
C LYS A 120 -14.62 -9.15 10.17
N LYS A 121 -13.44 -9.57 9.73
CA LYS A 121 -12.21 -8.77 9.59
C LYS A 121 -12.26 -7.79 8.43
N ILE A 122 -11.45 -6.73 8.47
CA ILE A 122 -11.27 -5.83 7.32
C ILE A 122 -10.14 -6.40 6.45
N ILE A 123 -10.36 -6.50 5.15
CA ILE A 123 -9.34 -6.92 4.19
C ILE A 123 -9.40 -6.01 2.96
N ALA A 124 -8.25 -5.44 2.63
CA ALA A 124 -8.11 -4.51 1.52
C ALA A 124 -6.93 -4.90 0.63
N LYS A 125 -7.07 -4.71 -0.68
CA LYS A 125 -5.93 -4.64 -1.59
C LYS A 125 -5.42 -3.20 -1.62
N LEU A 126 -4.11 -3.03 -1.41
CA LEU A 126 -3.45 -1.73 -1.41
C LEU A 126 -3.11 -1.28 -2.83
N PHE A 127 -3.34 -0.01 -3.13
CA PHE A 127 -2.74 0.64 -4.31
C PHE A 127 -2.11 1.97 -3.91
N SER A 128 -0.89 2.20 -4.38
CA SER A 128 -0.19 3.48 -4.26
C SER A 128 -0.01 4.07 -5.66
N ARG A 129 -0.62 5.24 -5.91
CA ARG A 129 -0.38 5.97 -7.17
C ARG A 129 1.07 6.39 -7.28
N GLU A 130 1.68 6.78 -6.17
CA GLU A 130 3.03 7.33 -6.18
C GLU A 130 4.07 6.27 -6.55
N GLU A 131 3.90 5.06 -6.02
CA GLU A 131 4.74 3.93 -6.38
C GLU A 131 4.55 3.53 -7.85
N ALA A 132 3.30 3.46 -8.32
CA ALA A 132 3.02 3.17 -9.74
C ALA A 132 3.59 4.24 -10.69
N ARG A 133 3.56 5.52 -10.26
CA ARG A 133 4.16 6.64 -10.99
C ARG A 133 5.68 6.50 -11.03
N GLN A 134 6.29 6.16 -9.90
CA GLN A 134 7.74 6.02 -9.78
C GLN A 134 8.27 4.83 -10.61
N GLN A 135 7.62 3.66 -10.53
CA GLN A 135 7.95 2.50 -11.36
C GLN A 135 7.82 2.82 -12.85
N LYS A 136 6.79 3.57 -13.23
CA LYS A 136 6.59 3.97 -14.63
C LYS A 136 7.67 4.94 -15.11
N LEU A 137 8.11 5.88 -14.27
CA LEU A 137 9.22 6.78 -14.57
C LEU A 137 10.54 6.02 -14.74
N GLU A 138 10.89 5.16 -13.78
CA GLU A 138 12.12 4.36 -13.85
C GLU A 138 12.13 3.46 -15.09
N SER A 139 10.99 2.86 -15.44
CA SER A 139 10.86 2.08 -16.68
C SER A 139 11.04 2.93 -17.93
N LEU A 140 10.54 4.17 -17.96
CA LEU A 140 10.70 5.08 -19.10
C LEU A 140 12.16 5.53 -19.26
N GLU A 141 12.84 5.83 -18.16
CA GLU A 141 14.27 6.19 -18.16
C GLU A 141 15.13 5.06 -18.73
N LYS A 142 14.92 3.82 -18.28
CA LYS A 142 15.62 2.64 -18.82
C LYS A 142 15.36 2.42 -20.31
N MET A 143 14.13 2.67 -20.78
CA MET A 143 13.81 2.54 -22.21
C MET A 143 14.47 3.63 -23.05
N LEU A 144 14.58 4.85 -22.54
CA LEU A 144 15.24 5.95 -23.24
C LEU A 144 16.74 5.63 -23.43
N GLU A 145 17.44 5.24 -22.37
CA GLU A 145 18.86 4.87 -22.41
C GLU A 145 19.13 3.71 -23.39
N ALA A 146 18.28 2.68 -23.36
CA ALA A 146 18.38 1.56 -24.29
C ALA A 146 18.19 1.99 -25.76
N THR A 147 17.28 2.94 -26.01
CA THR A 147 17.02 3.45 -27.36
C THR A 147 18.19 4.31 -27.85
N GLU A 148 18.77 5.15 -27.00
CA GLU A 148 19.95 5.95 -27.32
C GLU A 148 21.14 5.04 -27.69
N HIS A 149 21.45 4.05 -26.85
CA HIS A 149 22.52 3.09 -27.12
C HIS A 149 22.29 2.32 -28.43
N ALA A 150 21.07 1.87 -28.71
CA ALA A 150 20.74 1.18 -29.96
C ALA A 150 20.93 2.10 -31.17
N SER A 151 20.51 3.37 -31.06
CA SER A 151 20.66 4.37 -32.13
C SER A 151 22.12 4.68 -32.43
N GLU A 152 22.96 4.83 -31.40
CA GLU A 152 24.40 5.07 -31.55
C GLU A 152 25.11 3.87 -32.18
N ALA A 153 24.76 2.65 -31.77
CA ALA A 153 25.33 1.43 -32.30
C ALA A 153 24.99 1.26 -33.78
N ALA A 154 23.73 1.48 -34.17
CA ALA A 154 23.28 1.44 -35.55
C ALA A 154 23.99 2.50 -36.41
N TRP A 155 24.10 3.73 -35.90
CA TRP A 155 24.82 4.81 -36.61
C TRP A 155 26.31 4.49 -36.80
N LYS A 156 26.99 3.98 -35.76
CA LYS A 156 28.40 3.55 -35.84
C LYS A 156 28.59 2.43 -36.87
N ALA A 157 27.66 1.48 -36.94
CA ALA A 157 27.71 0.39 -37.92
C ALA A 157 27.59 0.91 -39.36
N LEU A 158 26.61 1.79 -39.63
CA LEU A 158 26.39 2.39 -40.96
C LEU A 158 27.61 3.20 -41.44
N VAL A 159 28.17 4.03 -40.56
CA VAL A 159 29.38 4.82 -40.89
C VAL A 159 30.57 3.91 -41.20
N ASN A 160 30.67 2.77 -40.52
CA ASN A 160 31.74 1.82 -40.76
C ASN A 160 31.56 1.07 -42.09
N GLU A 161 30.33 0.68 -42.45
CA GLU A 161 30.02 0.08 -43.75
C GLU A 161 30.32 1.03 -44.92
N ASP A 162 29.92 2.30 -44.82
CA ASP A 162 30.19 3.31 -45.85
C ASP A 162 31.71 3.51 -46.07
N ARG A 163 32.48 3.52 -44.97
CA ARG A 163 33.95 3.55 -45.03
C ARG A 163 34.55 2.32 -45.71
N LEU A 164 33.98 1.13 -45.51
CA LEU A 164 34.46 -0.10 -46.13
C LEU A 164 34.15 -0.16 -47.63
N LEU A 165 33.01 0.41 -48.06
CA LEU A 165 32.59 0.45 -49.46
C LEU A 165 33.32 1.53 -50.29
N SER A 166 33.88 2.55 -49.62
CA SER A 166 34.63 3.64 -50.26
C SER A 166 36.11 3.35 -50.58
N ARG A 167 36.57 2.09 -50.45
CA ARG A 167 37.93 1.62 -50.75
C ARG A 167 37.95 0.68 -51.94
#